data_AF-A0A850JGW0-F1
#
_entry.id   AF-A0A850JGW0-F1
#
_cell.length_a   1.000
_cell.length_b   1.000
_cell.length_c   1.000
_cell.angle_alpha   90.00
_cell.angle_beta   90.00
_cell.angle_gamma   90.00
#
_symmetry.space_group_name_H-M   'P 1'
#
loop_
_entity.id
_entity.type
_entity.pdbx_description
1 polymer ?
#
loop_
_entity_poly.entity_id
_entity_poly.type
_entity_poly.pdbx_seq_one_letter_code
_entity_poly.pdbx_strand_id
1 'polypeptide(L)'
;MPRRLAAAALAVAAAGGTLTASTAQAAPVPHQGRAAVDFTGIVALSNCSGSLVRGPRSRDTDAALVLTNGHCLESGMPKSGEVVVDQPSSRTFRLLDRTGEGDLGTLRATRVEYATMTDTDVTVYRLNTTYAAIRQRYGVSALRLSTARPREGTEIRVVSGYWRTIYGCKIDATVYRLREAGWTWKDSIRYTPQCETIHGTSGSPVIDARTHHVVGVNNTGNDDGERCTLNNPCEVARDGRITVRHGTHYGQQTYQLARCLGKGNDVVLNRTCALPKP
;
A
#
# COMPACT_ATOMS: atom_id res chain seq x y z
N MET A 1 101.14 -17.45 -24.76
CA MET A 1 100.74 -18.86 -24.98
C MET A 1 100.49 -19.50 -23.62
N PRO A 2 99.53 -20.44 -23.42
CA PRO A 2 98.44 -20.90 -24.28
C PRO A 2 97.02 -20.66 -23.66
N ARG A 3 95.99 -21.26 -24.27
CA ARG A 3 94.55 -21.22 -23.87
C ARG A 3 94.25 -21.99 -22.57
N ARG A 4 93.11 -21.67 -21.92
CA ARG A 4 91.98 -22.63 -21.67
C ARG A 4 90.71 -21.92 -21.18
N LEU A 5 89.56 -22.57 -21.42
CA LEU A 5 88.21 -22.09 -21.08
C LEU A 5 87.77 -22.56 -19.68
N ALA A 6 86.88 -21.80 -19.04
CA ALA A 6 85.95 -22.30 -18.03
C ALA A 6 84.67 -21.45 -18.06
N ALA A 7 83.50 -22.09 -17.83
CA ALA A 7 82.20 -21.45 -17.97
C ALA A 7 81.81 -20.62 -16.74
N ALA A 8 81.02 -19.56 -16.95
CA ALA A 8 80.35 -18.81 -15.89
C ALA A 8 78.83 -18.82 -16.13
N ALA A 9 78.06 -19.14 -15.10
CA ALA A 9 76.60 -19.18 -15.17
C ALA A 9 76.01 -17.77 -15.12
N LEU A 10 75.10 -17.45 -16.05
CA LEU A 10 74.32 -16.22 -16.03
C LEU A 10 73.04 -16.41 -15.19
N ALA A 11 73.01 -15.81 -14.01
CA ALA A 11 71.77 -15.56 -13.28
C ALA A 11 71.22 -14.19 -13.71
N VAL A 12 70.14 -14.18 -14.50
CA VAL A 12 69.45 -12.94 -14.91
C VAL A 12 68.23 -12.74 -14.01
N ALA A 13 68.32 -11.77 -13.09
CA ALA A 13 67.18 -11.37 -12.26
C ALA A 13 66.22 -10.50 -13.08
N ALA A 14 65.01 -11.00 -13.33
CA ALA A 14 63.98 -10.28 -14.07
C ALA A 14 63.25 -9.27 -13.16
N ALA A 15 63.54 -7.98 -13.32
CA ALA A 15 62.79 -6.90 -12.69
C ALA A 15 61.50 -6.60 -13.47
N GLY A 16 60.43 -7.36 -13.19
CA GLY A 16 59.11 -7.16 -13.79
C GLY A 16 58.35 -5.99 -13.17
N GLY A 17 58.49 -4.79 -13.73
CA GLY A 17 57.69 -3.63 -13.34
C GLY A 17 56.25 -3.72 -13.88
N THR A 18 55.28 -3.99 -13.01
CA THR A 18 53.85 -4.05 -13.38
C THR A 18 53.21 -2.65 -13.35
N LEU A 19 52.88 -2.13 -14.54
CA LEU A 19 52.04 -0.93 -14.69
C LEU A 19 50.59 -1.26 -14.32
N THR A 20 50.18 -0.99 -13.08
CA THR A 20 48.77 -1.10 -12.68
C THR A 20 47.98 0.10 -13.16
N ALA A 21 47.12 -0.09 -14.18
CA ALA A 21 46.19 0.93 -14.62
C ALA A 21 45.16 1.23 -13.51
N SER A 22 45.18 2.46 -12.97
CA SER A 22 44.22 2.90 -11.96
C SER A 22 42.83 3.08 -12.58
N THR A 23 41.92 2.14 -12.33
CA THR A 23 40.50 2.34 -12.60
C THR A 23 39.94 3.40 -11.66
N ALA A 24 39.70 4.60 -12.17
CA ALA A 24 39.03 5.66 -11.43
C ALA A 24 37.59 5.19 -11.08
N GLN A 25 37.39 4.74 -9.85
CA GLN A 25 36.06 4.41 -9.34
C GLN A 25 35.25 5.71 -9.23
N ALA A 26 34.18 5.80 -10.02
CA ALA A 26 33.24 6.90 -9.92
C ALA A 26 32.63 6.91 -8.50
N ALA A 27 32.77 8.02 -7.79
CA ALA A 27 32.17 8.18 -6.47
C ALA A 27 30.63 8.05 -6.58
N PRO A 28 29.97 7.40 -5.61
CA PRO A 28 28.52 7.28 -5.62
C PRO A 28 27.87 8.66 -5.54
N VAL A 29 27.09 9.01 -6.55
CA VAL A 29 26.26 10.22 -6.53
C VAL A 29 25.26 10.08 -5.38
N PRO A 30 25.14 11.07 -4.47
CA PRO A 30 24.17 10.99 -3.40
C PRO A 30 22.77 11.01 -4.00
N HIS A 31 22.06 9.89 -3.86
CA HIS A 31 20.63 9.83 -4.15
C HIS A 31 19.96 10.86 -3.24
N GLN A 32 19.40 11.92 -3.80
CA GLN A 32 18.59 12.89 -3.06
C GLN A 32 17.37 12.15 -2.52
N GLY A 33 17.50 11.64 -1.30
CA GLY A 33 16.59 10.68 -0.70
C GLY A 33 15.21 11.31 -0.57
N ARG A 34 14.22 10.72 -1.25
CA ARG A 34 12.83 11.05 -0.99
C ARG A 34 12.56 10.81 0.49
N ALA A 35 11.89 11.76 1.16
CA ALA A 35 11.61 11.65 2.60
C ALA A 35 10.96 10.30 2.94
N ALA A 36 11.13 9.79 4.16
CA ALA A 36 10.45 8.57 4.56
C ALA A 36 8.92 8.73 4.49
N VAL A 37 8.20 7.62 4.27
CA VAL A 37 6.74 7.60 4.43
C VAL A 37 6.41 7.89 5.89
N ASP A 38 5.51 8.85 6.12
CA ASP A 38 5.08 9.34 7.42
C ASP A 38 3.54 9.32 7.54
N PHE A 39 2.96 10.02 8.51
CA PHE A 39 1.51 10.09 8.72
C PHE A 39 0.77 11.14 7.87
N THR A 40 1.44 11.75 6.88
CA THR A 40 0.81 12.73 5.99
C THR A 40 -0.39 12.14 5.24
N GLY A 41 -1.57 12.71 5.46
CA GLY A 41 -2.80 12.26 4.81
C GLY A 41 -3.43 11.02 5.45
N ILE A 42 -3.02 10.64 6.66
CA ILE A 42 -3.60 9.50 7.39
C ILE A 42 -4.73 9.97 8.29
N VAL A 43 -5.76 9.14 8.43
CA VAL A 43 -6.86 9.39 9.34
C VAL A 43 -7.11 8.21 10.30
N ALA A 44 -7.51 8.54 11.53
CA ALA A 44 -7.99 7.59 12.52
C ALA A 44 -9.53 7.52 12.52
N LEU A 45 -10.07 6.31 12.63
CA LEU A 45 -11.49 5.95 12.76
C LEU A 45 -11.63 5.02 13.99
N SER A 46 -12.87 4.69 14.38
CA SER A 46 -13.21 3.49 15.18
C SER A 46 -12.19 3.16 16.29
N ASN A 47 -11.56 1.98 16.36
CA ASN A 47 -11.67 0.70 15.62
C ASN A 47 -11.18 0.51 14.16
N CYS A 48 -10.80 1.54 13.40
CA CYS A 48 -10.23 1.35 12.05
C CYS A 48 -9.25 2.48 11.68
N SER A 49 -8.44 2.26 10.65
CA SER A 49 -7.57 3.26 10.03
C SER A 49 -8.13 3.71 8.68
N GLY A 50 -7.56 4.77 8.11
CA GLY A 50 -7.94 5.28 6.80
C GLY A 50 -6.94 6.27 6.23
N SER A 51 -7.21 6.76 5.02
CA SER A 51 -6.38 7.77 4.37
C SER A 51 -7.18 8.76 3.54
N LEU A 52 -6.75 10.02 3.57
CA LEU A 52 -7.11 11.06 2.62
C LEU A 52 -6.43 10.75 1.28
N VAL A 53 -7.22 10.35 0.28
CA VAL A 53 -6.70 9.88 -1.02
C VAL A 53 -7.20 10.74 -2.17
N ARG A 54 -6.46 10.72 -3.29
CA ARG A 54 -6.89 11.30 -4.58
C ARG A 54 -6.58 10.37 -5.74
N GLY A 55 -7.47 10.35 -6.73
CA GLY A 55 -7.31 9.62 -7.98
C GLY A 55 -6.38 10.33 -8.98
N PRO A 56 -6.10 9.71 -10.14
CA PRO A 56 -5.23 10.27 -11.17
C PRO A 56 -5.80 11.51 -11.87
N ARG A 57 -7.13 11.71 -11.82
CA ARG A 57 -7.86 12.82 -12.48
C ARG A 57 -8.39 13.90 -11.52
N SER A 58 -8.15 13.74 -10.22
CA SER A 58 -8.63 14.64 -9.17
C SER A 58 -7.98 16.02 -9.27
N ARG A 59 -8.79 17.07 -9.23
CA ARG A 59 -8.37 18.48 -9.11
C ARG A 59 -8.39 18.91 -7.66
N ASP A 60 -7.62 19.95 -7.32
CA ASP A 60 -7.57 20.47 -5.95
C ASP A 60 -8.90 21.09 -5.49
N THR A 61 -9.73 21.52 -6.44
CA THR A 61 -11.11 22.03 -6.24
C THR A 61 -12.15 20.93 -6.04
N ASP A 62 -11.84 19.67 -6.33
CA ASP A 62 -12.80 18.58 -6.15
C ASP A 62 -12.99 18.27 -4.66
N ALA A 63 -14.19 17.82 -4.27
CA ALA A 63 -14.46 17.33 -2.92
C ALA A 63 -13.53 16.16 -2.59
N ALA A 64 -12.85 16.22 -1.45
CA ALA A 64 -11.81 15.27 -1.10
C ALA A 64 -12.38 13.89 -0.73
N LEU A 65 -11.57 12.84 -0.89
CA LEU A 65 -11.96 11.46 -0.57
C LEU A 65 -11.20 10.91 0.65
N VAL A 66 -11.89 10.11 1.47
CA VAL A 66 -11.27 9.22 2.47
C VAL A 66 -11.50 7.77 2.09
N LEU A 67 -10.44 6.96 2.11
CA LEU A 67 -10.45 5.52 1.88
C LEU A 67 -10.24 4.76 3.20
N THR A 68 -11.00 3.68 3.37
CA THR A 68 -10.83 2.63 4.40
C THR A 68 -11.40 1.32 3.84
N ASN A 69 -11.57 0.26 4.64
CA ASN A 69 -12.22 -0.98 4.19
C ASN A 69 -13.75 -0.87 4.08
N GLY A 70 -14.35 -1.77 3.30
CA GLY A 70 -15.77 -2.08 3.27
C GLY A 70 -16.26 -2.55 4.63
N HIS A 71 -15.51 -3.44 5.29
CA HIS A 71 -15.86 -3.93 6.63
C HIS A 71 -15.78 -2.86 7.74
N CYS A 72 -15.12 -1.71 7.48
CA CYS A 72 -15.07 -0.57 8.39
C CYS A 72 -16.28 0.39 8.26
N LEU A 73 -17.23 0.14 7.34
CA LEU A 73 -18.41 0.98 7.07
C LEU A 73 -19.32 1.16 8.30
N GLU A 74 -19.84 2.38 8.54
CA GLU A 74 -20.56 2.73 9.77
C GLU A 74 -21.97 2.11 9.85
N SER A 75 -22.56 1.75 8.72
CA SER A 75 -23.82 1.01 8.65
C SER A 75 -23.64 -0.50 8.80
N GLY A 76 -22.42 -0.98 9.07
CA GLY A 76 -22.06 -2.39 9.16
C GLY A 76 -21.41 -2.93 7.89
N MET A 77 -20.90 -4.16 8.00
CA MET A 77 -20.19 -4.87 6.92
C MET A 77 -21.13 -5.21 5.75
N PRO A 78 -20.88 -4.72 4.52
CA PRO A 78 -21.65 -5.14 3.34
C PRO A 78 -21.59 -6.65 3.12
N LYS A 79 -22.71 -7.27 2.78
CA LYS A 79 -22.77 -8.70 2.46
C LYS A 79 -22.00 -9.03 1.18
N SER A 80 -21.66 -10.30 0.99
CA SER A 80 -21.17 -10.77 -0.30
C SER A 80 -22.25 -10.56 -1.38
N GLY A 81 -21.87 -9.89 -2.47
CA GLY A 81 -22.78 -9.40 -3.52
C GLY A 81 -23.31 -7.98 -3.30
N GLU A 82 -23.10 -7.36 -2.13
CA GLU A 82 -23.63 -6.03 -1.81
C GLU A 82 -22.68 -4.91 -2.23
N VAL A 83 -23.24 -3.85 -2.80
CA VAL A 83 -22.53 -2.64 -3.23
C VAL A 83 -23.34 -1.41 -2.83
N VAL A 84 -22.75 -0.56 -2.00
CA VAL A 84 -23.34 0.71 -1.56
C VAL A 84 -22.78 1.84 -2.41
N VAL A 85 -23.66 2.67 -2.96
CA VAL A 85 -23.31 3.87 -3.74
C VAL A 85 -24.17 5.06 -3.31
N ASP A 86 -23.60 6.26 -3.37
CA ASP A 86 -24.28 7.54 -3.14
C ASP A 86 -25.07 7.69 -1.81
N GLN A 87 -24.84 6.82 -0.83
CA GLN A 87 -25.56 6.80 0.45
C GLN A 87 -25.12 7.99 1.34
N PRO A 88 -26.05 8.82 1.86
CA PRO A 88 -25.71 9.91 2.78
C PRO A 88 -24.95 9.43 4.01
N SER A 89 -23.94 10.18 4.43
CA SER A 89 -23.10 9.88 5.60
C SER A 89 -22.77 11.14 6.39
N SER A 90 -22.72 10.99 7.71
CA SER A 90 -22.27 12.00 8.66
C SER A 90 -20.90 11.71 9.27
N ARG A 91 -20.24 10.62 8.83
CA ARG A 91 -19.03 10.07 9.46
C ARG A 91 -17.90 11.10 9.54
N THR A 92 -17.20 11.08 10.67
CA THR A 92 -16.03 11.90 10.93
C THR A 92 -14.75 11.08 10.90
N PHE A 93 -13.64 11.74 10.57
CA PHE A 93 -12.31 11.17 10.50
C PHE A 93 -11.33 12.13 11.17
N ARG A 94 -10.46 11.60 12.03
CA ARG A 94 -9.45 12.40 12.73
C ARG A 94 -8.19 12.44 11.87
N LEU A 95 -7.88 13.60 11.30
CA LEU A 95 -6.68 13.82 10.49
C LEU A 95 -5.47 13.97 11.41
N LEU A 96 -4.49 13.08 11.24
CA LEU A 96 -3.25 13.12 12.01
C LEU A 96 -2.29 14.17 11.46
N ASP A 97 -1.37 14.63 12.31
CA ASP A 97 -0.18 15.32 11.83
C ASP A 97 0.82 14.33 11.20
N ARG A 98 1.93 14.85 10.67
CA ARG A 98 2.96 14.04 10.00
C ARG A 98 3.71 13.07 10.92
N THR A 99 3.78 13.33 12.24
CA THR A 99 4.47 12.46 13.21
C THR A 99 3.56 11.37 13.75
N GLY A 100 2.23 11.58 13.68
CA GLY A 100 1.24 10.70 14.28
C GLY A 100 1.05 10.94 15.78
N GLU A 101 1.74 11.92 16.36
CA GLU A 101 1.65 12.26 17.79
C GLU A 101 0.47 13.20 18.08
N GLY A 102 0.08 14.05 17.13
CA GLY A 102 -1.04 14.98 17.24
C GLY A 102 -2.13 14.79 16.19
N ASP A 103 -3.26 15.47 16.43
CA ASP A 103 -4.37 15.61 15.50
C ASP A 103 -4.37 17.02 14.91
N LEU A 104 -4.46 17.14 13.59
CA LEU A 104 -4.64 18.43 12.92
C LEU A 104 -6.10 18.90 12.93
N GLY A 105 -7.04 17.96 12.97
CA GLY A 105 -8.47 18.27 13.10
C GLY A 105 -9.39 17.16 12.60
N THR A 106 -10.68 17.47 12.51
CA THR A 106 -11.72 16.53 12.09
C THR A 106 -12.19 16.82 10.66
N LEU A 107 -12.10 15.82 9.78
CA LEU A 107 -12.72 15.78 8.47
C LEU A 107 -14.11 15.14 8.58
N ARG A 108 -15.04 15.48 7.68
CA ARG A 108 -16.42 14.99 7.72
C ARG A 108 -16.93 14.57 6.35
N ALA A 109 -17.52 13.39 6.27
CA ALA A 109 -18.25 12.90 5.10
C ALA A 109 -19.55 13.70 4.86
N THR A 110 -19.99 13.69 3.61
CA THR A 110 -21.38 13.96 3.21
C THR A 110 -22.06 12.70 2.69
N ARG A 111 -21.29 11.77 2.11
CA ARG A 111 -21.78 10.49 1.58
C ARG A 111 -20.70 9.42 1.54
N VAL A 112 -21.13 8.17 1.56
CA VAL A 112 -20.41 7.04 0.98
C VAL A 112 -20.47 7.22 -0.53
N GLU A 113 -19.30 7.37 -1.16
CA GLU A 113 -19.14 7.41 -2.61
C GLU A 113 -19.30 6.00 -3.21
N TYR A 114 -18.69 5.02 -2.55
CA TYR A 114 -18.69 3.61 -2.94
C TYR A 114 -18.27 2.74 -1.75
N ALA A 115 -18.97 1.65 -1.45
CA ALA A 115 -18.50 0.62 -0.52
C ALA A 115 -18.88 -0.79 -0.98
N THR A 116 -17.98 -1.75 -0.75
CA THR A 116 -18.27 -3.19 -0.93
C THR A 116 -17.24 -4.06 -0.20
N MET A 117 -17.66 -5.30 0.12
CA MET A 117 -16.78 -6.42 0.49
C MET A 117 -16.80 -7.54 -0.57
N THR A 118 -17.38 -7.29 -1.74
CA THR A 118 -17.42 -8.21 -2.88
C THR A 118 -16.18 -8.01 -3.73
N ASP A 119 -15.43 -9.05 -4.09
CA ASP A 119 -14.19 -9.01 -4.90
C ASP A 119 -13.02 -8.15 -4.38
N THR A 120 -13.28 -7.19 -3.51
CA THR A 120 -12.36 -6.29 -2.82
C THR A 120 -13.03 -5.85 -1.51
N ASP A 121 -12.33 -5.10 -0.68
CA ASP A 121 -12.82 -4.64 0.62
C ASP A 121 -12.49 -3.16 0.79
N VAL A 122 -13.38 -2.29 0.31
CA VAL A 122 -13.16 -0.83 0.30
C VAL A 122 -14.43 -0.08 0.69
N THR A 123 -14.24 1.03 1.43
CA THR A 123 -15.20 2.13 1.53
C THR A 123 -14.50 3.42 1.16
N VAL A 124 -15.15 4.21 0.30
CA VAL A 124 -14.74 5.55 -0.09
C VAL A 124 -15.80 6.53 0.38
N TYR A 125 -15.40 7.51 1.18
CA TYR A 125 -16.25 8.62 1.59
C TYR A 125 -15.90 9.87 0.82
N ARG A 126 -16.92 10.62 0.39
CA ARG A 126 -16.76 11.99 -0.07
C ARG A 126 -16.90 12.95 1.10
N LEU A 127 -15.93 13.85 1.24
CA LEU A 127 -15.92 14.87 2.28
C LEU A 127 -16.72 16.12 1.91
N ASN A 128 -17.12 16.88 2.93
CA ASN A 128 -17.75 18.19 2.78
C ASN A 128 -16.77 19.33 2.40
N THR A 129 -15.51 19.00 2.10
CA THR A 129 -14.42 19.95 1.89
C THR A 129 -13.50 19.49 0.75
N THR A 130 -12.79 20.43 0.11
CA THR A 130 -11.93 20.17 -1.04
C THR A 130 -10.49 19.90 -0.63
N TYR A 131 -9.68 19.31 -1.53
CA TYR A 131 -8.24 19.14 -1.23
C TYR A 131 -7.52 20.47 -1.04
N ALA A 132 -7.90 21.52 -1.79
CA ALA A 132 -7.36 22.87 -1.64
C ALA A 132 -7.63 23.42 -0.22
N ALA A 133 -8.86 23.28 0.27
CA ALA A 133 -9.25 23.73 1.61
C ALA A 133 -8.55 22.93 2.72
N ILE A 134 -8.42 21.61 2.57
CA ILE A 134 -7.63 20.76 3.49
C ILE A 134 -6.17 21.21 3.53
N ARG A 135 -5.53 21.39 2.37
CA ARG A 135 -4.14 21.84 2.27
C ARG A 135 -3.94 23.23 2.88
N GLN A 136 -4.85 24.17 2.61
CA GLN A 136 -4.79 25.52 3.15
C GLN A 136 -4.95 25.54 4.67
N ARG A 137 -5.85 24.72 5.23
CA ARG A 137 -6.16 24.71 6.67
C ARG A 137 -5.16 23.91 7.50
N TYR A 138 -4.62 22.82 6.96
CA TYR A 138 -3.86 21.82 7.71
C TYR A 138 -2.45 21.55 7.17
N GLY A 139 -2.06 22.14 6.02
CA GLY A 139 -0.78 21.85 5.37
C GLY A 139 -0.68 20.47 4.70
N VAL A 140 -1.70 19.61 4.85
CA VAL A 140 -1.68 18.22 4.36
C VAL A 140 -2.11 18.11 2.90
N SER A 141 -1.42 17.26 2.14
CA SER A 141 -1.80 16.82 0.80
C SER A 141 -2.36 15.40 0.81
N ALA A 142 -3.36 15.13 -0.03
CA ALA A 142 -3.92 13.79 -0.19
C ALA A 142 -2.96 12.82 -0.90
N LEU A 143 -2.91 11.58 -0.41
CA LEU A 143 -2.11 10.50 -0.98
C LEU A 143 -2.64 10.10 -2.36
N ARG A 144 -1.74 9.82 -3.31
CA ARG A 144 -2.14 9.45 -4.68
C ARG A 144 -2.40 7.95 -4.76
N LEU A 145 -3.55 7.55 -5.28
CA LEU A 145 -3.82 6.15 -5.61
C LEU A 145 -3.01 5.72 -6.84
N SER A 146 -2.39 4.53 -6.78
CA SER A 146 -1.75 3.91 -7.94
C SER A 146 -2.80 3.36 -8.92
N THR A 147 -2.64 3.62 -10.21
CA THR A 147 -3.41 2.95 -11.28
C THR A 147 -2.77 1.65 -11.76
N ALA A 148 -1.56 1.34 -11.27
CA ALA A 148 -0.83 0.10 -11.55
C ALA A 148 -1.00 -0.89 -10.39
N ARG A 149 -1.05 -2.19 -10.73
CA ARG A 149 -0.93 -3.28 -9.75
C ARG A 149 0.48 -3.22 -9.14
N PRO A 150 0.65 -3.35 -7.81
CA PRO A 150 1.97 -3.52 -7.22
C PRO A 150 2.58 -4.86 -7.65
N ARG A 151 3.90 -4.99 -7.47
CA ARG A 151 4.65 -6.20 -7.82
C ARG A 151 5.10 -6.95 -6.57
N GLU A 152 5.35 -8.23 -6.71
CA GLU A 152 6.03 -9.03 -5.69
C GLU A 152 7.43 -8.45 -5.42
N GLY A 153 7.87 -8.51 -4.16
CA GLY A 153 9.09 -7.85 -3.68
C GLY A 153 9.00 -6.33 -3.48
N THR A 154 7.89 -5.66 -3.82
CA THR A 154 7.73 -4.21 -3.61
C THR A 154 7.80 -3.89 -2.11
N GLU A 155 8.70 -2.98 -1.73
CA GLU A 155 8.75 -2.44 -0.37
C GLU A 155 7.56 -1.55 -0.09
N ILE A 156 6.87 -1.83 1.02
CA ILE A 156 5.64 -1.16 1.40
C ILE A 156 5.70 -0.65 2.84
N ARG A 157 4.82 0.30 3.14
CA ARG A 157 4.51 0.76 4.48
C ARG A 157 3.00 0.67 4.68
N VAL A 158 2.57 0.00 5.74
CA VAL A 158 1.18 -0.01 6.19
C VAL A 158 1.07 1.01 7.31
N VAL A 159 0.31 2.09 7.08
CA VAL A 159 0.30 3.24 7.99
C VAL A 159 -1.02 3.28 8.78
N SER A 160 -1.00 2.78 10.01
CA SER A 160 -2.18 2.70 10.87
C SER A 160 -2.45 4.03 11.56
N GLY A 161 -3.57 4.66 11.19
CA GLY A 161 -4.06 5.86 11.83
C GLY A 161 -4.64 5.61 13.22
N TYR A 162 -5.28 4.46 13.44
CA TYR A 162 -5.84 4.10 14.74
C TYR A 162 -4.75 3.85 15.79
N TRP A 163 -3.74 3.04 15.43
CA TRP A 163 -2.61 2.70 16.32
C TRP A 163 -1.43 3.68 16.21
N ARG A 164 -1.52 4.70 15.34
CA ARG A 164 -0.44 5.67 15.06
C ARG A 164 0.92 4.97 14.87
N THR A 165 0.90 3.89 14.09
CA THR A 165 2.04 2.97 13.89
C THR A 165 2.27 2.70 12.40
N ILE A 166 3.53 2.69 11.97
CA ILE A 166 3.94 2.34 10.60
C ILE A 166 4.61 0.96 10.61
N TYR A 167 4.01 0.00 9.89
CA TYR A 167 4.57 -1.33 9.68
C TYR A 167 5.34 -1.36 8.36
N GLY A 168 6.58 -1.88 8.37
CA GLY A 168 7.47 -1.92 7.20
C GLY A 168 7.77 -3.34 6.76
N CYS A 169 7.39 -3.70 5.53
CA CYS A 169 7.60 -5.05 4.99
C CYS A 169 7.66 -5.02 3.45
N LYS A 170 7.54 -6.19 2.82
CA LYS A 170 7.41 -6.34 1.36
C LYS A 170 6.10 -7.03 1.00
N ILE A 171 5.67 -6.85 -0.24
CA ILE A 171 4.66 -7.71 -0.85
C ILE A 171 5.31 -9.05 -1.19
N ASP A 172 4.79 -10.12 -0.61
CA ASP A 172 5.26 -11.48 -0.87
C ASP A 172 4.64 -12.03 -2.16
N ALA A 173 3.31 -11.97 -2.28
CA ALA A 173 2.60 -12.52 -3.44
C ALA A 173 1.31 -11.75 -3.76
N THR A 174 0.80 -11.95 -4.99
CA THR A 174 -0.61 -11.68 -5.31
C THR A 174 -1.43 -12.96 -5.19
N VAL A 175 -2.36 -12.99 -4.22
CA VAL A 175 -3.27 -14.12 -3.97
C VAL A 175 -4.45 -14.04 -4.94
N TYR A 176 -4.69 -15.11 -5.71
CA TYR A 176 -5.76 -15.15 -6.71
C TYR A 176 -7.15 -14.91 -6.10
N ARG A 177 -7.47 -15.64 -5.03
CA ARG A 177 -8.67 -15.44 -4.20
C ARG A 177 -8.31 -15.58 -2.72
N LEU A 178 -8.71 -14.62 -1.91
CA LEU A 178 -8.65 -14.69 -0.45
C LEU A 178 -10.09 -14.84 0.06
N ARG A 179 -10.39 -15.90 0.81
CA ARG A 179 -11.74 -16.19 1.30
C ARG A 179 -11.79 -16.15 2.82
N GLU A 180 -12.72 -15.38 3.36
CA GLU A 180 -12.92 -15.18 4.79
C GLU A 180 -14.42 -15.19 5.08
N ALA A 181 -14.87 -16.08 5.97
CA ALA A 181 -16.28 -16.34 6.25
C ALA A 181 -17.15 -16.41 4.96
N GLY A 182 -18.06 -15.47 4.77
CA GLY A 182 -18.94 -15.37 3.60
C GLY A 182 -18.37 -14.61 2.39
N TRP A 183 -17.21 -13.96 2.53
CA TRP A 183 -16.63 -13.09 1.52
C TRP A 183 -15.51 -13.77 0.73
N THR A 184 -15.32 -13.33 -0.51
CA THR A 184 -14.17 -13.72 -1.33
C THR A 184 -13.66 -12.51 -2.09
N TRP A 185 -12.43 -12.13 -1.80
CA TRP A 185 -11.71 -11.05 -2.47
C TRP A 185 -10.79 -11.62 -3.54
N LYS A 186 -10.51 -10.82 -4.57
CA LYS A 186 -9.72 -11.18 -5.75
C LYS A 186 -8.41 -10.40 -5.74
N ASP A 187 -7.34 -11.03 -6.24
CA ASP A 187 -6.03 -10.40 -6.41
C ASP A 187 -5.46 -9.76 -5.12
N SER A 188 -5.77 -10.29 -3.93
CA SER A 188 -5.32 -9.73 -2.65
C SER A 188 -3.80 -9.73 -2.52
N ILE A 189 -3.26 -8.73 -1.81
CA ILE A 189 -1.84 -8.59 -1.49
C ILE A 189 -1.54 -9.47 -0.28
N ARG A 190 -0.58 -10.40 -0.37
CA ARG A 190 0.02 -11.06 0.79
C ARG A 190 1.28 -10.33 1.20
N TYR A 191 1.48 -10.08 2.49
CA TYR A 191 2.71 -9.47 2.99
C TYR A 191 3.76 -10.51 3.36
N THR A 192 5.02 -10.08 3.43
CA THR A 192 6.06 -10.84 4.14
C THR A 192 5.83 -10.75 5.66
N PRO A 193 6.29 -11.73 6.47
CA PRO A 193 5.94 -11.84 7.89
C PRO A 193 6.24 -10.62 8.78
N GLN A 194 7.09 -9.69 8.34
CA GLN A 194 7.42 -8.47 9.08
C GLN A 194 6.27 -7.45 9.17
N CYS A 195 5.20 -7.59 8.38
CA CYS A 195 3.97 -6.82 8.55
C CYS A 195 3.01 -7.51 9.53
N GLU A 196 3.34 -7.42 10.83
CA GLU A 196 2.52 -7.93 11.95
C GLU A 196 1.35 -6.97 12.24
N THR A 197 0.45 -6.81 11.25
CA THR A 197 -0.66 -5.85 11.31
C THR A 197 -1.82 -6.41 12.14
N ILE A 198 -2.15 -5.74 13.25
CA ILE A 198 -3.18 -6.19 14.23
C ILE A 198 -4.58 -5.63 13.95
N HIS A 199 -5.61 -6.16 14.63
CA HIS A 199 -6.98 -5.60 14.63
C HIS A 199 -6.99 -4.08 14.82
N GLY A 200 -7.77 -3.35 14.02
CA GLY A 200 -7.79 -1.88 13.99
C GLY A 200 -6.75 -1.22 13.05
N THR A 201 -5.76 -1.97 12.56
CA THR A 201 -4.95 -1.56 11.39
C THR A 201 -5.73 -1.70 10.08
N SER A 202 -6.90 -2.33 10.06
CA SER A 202 -7.80 -2.36 8.91
C SER A 202 -8.05 -0.97 8.36
N GLY A 203 -8.07 -0.82 7.03
CA GLY A 203 -8.29 0.45 6.36
C GLY A 203 -7.05 1.33 6.20
N SER A 204 -5.92 0.98 6.82
CA SER A 204 -4.64 1.65 6.62
C SER A 204 -4.24 1.64 5.14
N PRO A 205 -3.74 2.74 4.56
CA PRO A 205 -3.15 2.67 3.23
C PRO A 205 -1.91 1.78 3.24
N VAL A 206 -1.79 0.95 2.20
CA VAL A 206 -0.56 0.25 1.84
C VAL A 206 0.17 1.13 0.83
N ILE A 207 1.26 1.76 1.24
CA ILE A 207 2.02 2.74 0.47
C ILE A 207 3.29 2.08 -0.09
N ASP A 208 3.51 2.16 -1.40
CA ASP A 208 4.79 1.78 -2.02
C ASP A 208 5.88 2.77 -1.55
N ALA A 209 6.91 2.25 -0.88
CA ALA A 209 7.93 3.05 -0.19
C ALA A 209 8.82 3.87 -1.15
N ARG A 210 8.83 3.57 -2.45
CA ARG A 210 9.60 4.28 -3.48
C ARG A 210 8.76 5.30 -4.23
N THR A 211 7.50 4.97 -4.54
CA THR A 211 6.60 5.86 -5.30
C THR A 211 5.74 6.76 -4.42
N HIS A 212 5.57 6.42 -3.14
CA HIS A 212 4.64 7.04 -2.19
C HIS A 212 3.18 7.06 -2.69
N HIS A 213 2.84 6.12 -3.56
CA HIS A 213 1.46 5.91 -4.00
C HIS A 213 0.81 4.81 -3.15
N VAL A 214 -0.46 4.99 -2.85
CA VAL A 214 -1.29 3.96 -2.22
C VAL A 214 -1.54 2.88 -3.26
N VAL A 215 -1.01 1.67 -3.02
CA VAL A 215 -1.16 0.49 -3.89
C VAL A 215 -2.23 -0.48 -3.38
N GLY A 216 -2.61 -0.35 -2.11
CA GLY A 216 -3.66 -1.15 -1.49
C GLY A 216 -4.21 -0.53 -0.21
N VAL A 217 -5.14 -1.25 0.41
CA VAL A 217 -5.67 -0.99 1.74
C VAL A 217 -5.43 -2.25 2.59
N ASN A 218 -4.94 -2.08 3.82
CA ASN A 218 -4.72 -3.19 4.75
C ASN A 218 -6.05 -3.81 5.14
N ASN A 219 -6.14 -5.14 5.21
CA ASN A 219 -7.43 -5.83 5.24
C ASN A 219 -7.63 -6.75 6.45
N THR A 220 -6.84 -7.81 6.55
CA THR A 220 -7.13 -8.95 7.44
C THR A 220 -5.86 -9.77 7.72
N GLY A 221 -5.88 -10.58 8.76
CA GLY A 221 -4.86 -11.57 9.11
C GLY A 221 -5.50 -12.93 9.37
N ASN A 222 -4.73 -14.02 9.32
CA ASN A 222 -5.17 -15.34 9.79
C ASN A 222 -4.63 -15.60 11.19
N ASP A 223 -5.48 -15.36 12.19
CA ASP A 223 -5.05 -15.18 13.58
C ASP A 223 -4.89 -16.50 14.34
N ASP A 224 -5.70 -17.51 14.04
CA ASP A 224 -5.80 -18.76 14.83
C ASP A 224 -5.38 -20.01 14.04
N GLY A 225 -5.07 -19.87 12.75
CA GLY A 225 -4.82 -21.00 11.86
C GLY A 225 -6.08 -21.72 11.39
N GLU A 226 -7.26 -21.11 11.55
CA GLU A 226 -8.51 -21.69 11.06
C GLU A 226 -8.69 -21.53 9.54
N ARG A 227 -9.62 -22.32 8.98
CA ARG A 227 -9.82 -22.44 7.53
C ARG A 227 -11.00 -21.60 7.04
N CYS A 228 -10.70 -20.38 6.60
CA CYS A 228 -11.65 -19.48 5.94
C CYS A 228 -12.80 -19.02 6.86
N THR A 229 -12.62 -19.02 8.18
CA THR A 229 -13.55 -18.44 9.15
C THR A 229 -13.29 -16.93 9.29
N LEU A 230 -14.05 -16.24 10.15
CA LEU A 230 -13.84 -14.81 10.42
C LEU A 230 -12.48 -14.61 11.13
N ASN A 231 -11.74 -13.56 10.79
CA ASN A 231 -10.34 -13.30 11.23
C ASN A 231 -9.36 -14.43 10.84
N ASN A 232 -9.76 -15.30 9.93
CA ASN A 232 -9.04 -16.51 9.55
C ASN A 232 -9.16 -16.79 8.04
N PRO A 233 -8.75 -15.83 7.18
CA PRO A 233 -8.81 -15.93 5.73
C PRO A 233 -7.93 -17.07 5.22
N CYS A 234 -8.34 -17.66 4.10
CA CYS A 234 -7.61 -18.72 3.41
C CYS A 234 -7.38 -18.36 1.94
N GLU A 235 -6.27 -18.83 1.38
CA GLU A 235 -5.97 -18.67 -0.05
C GLU A 235 -6.67 -19.76 -0.85
N VAL A 236 -7.44 -19.40 -1.86
CA VAL A 236 -8.07 -20.33 -2.80
C VAL A 236 -7.38 -20.20 -4.16
N ALA A 237 -6.66 -21.23 -4.56
CA ALA A 237 -5.97 -21.28 -5.85
C ALA A 237 -6.95 -21.52 -7.03
N ARG A 238 -6.45 -21.43 -8.27
CA ARG A 238 -7.28 -21.53 -9.49
C ARG A 238 -7.88 -22.93 -9.70
N ASP A 239 -7.22 -23.95 -9.18
CA ASP A 239 -7.63 -25.36 -9.09
C ASP A 239 -8.60 -25.63 -7.92
N GLY A 240 -8.94 -24.62 -7.12
CA GLY A 240 -9.75 -24.76 -5.91
C GLY A 240 -9.00 -25.22 -4.67
N ARG A 241 -7.69 -25.48 -4.74
CA ARG A 241 -6.87 -25.88 -3.59
C ARG A 241 -6.84 -24.75 -2.56
N ILE A 242 -7.18 -25.08 -1.32
CA ILE A 242 -7.19 -24.13 -0.20
C ILE A 242 -5.87 -24.21 0.58
N THR A 243 -5.28 -23.07 0.87
CA THR A 243 -4.09 -22.93 1.74
C THR A 243 -4.45 -22.07 2.94
N VAL A 244 -4.17 -22.55 4.15
CA VAL A 244 -4.23 -21.75 5.38
C VAL A 244 -2.81 -21.32 5.73
N ARG A 245 -2.65 -20.08 6.21
CA ARG A 245 -1.35 -19.53 6.60
C ARG A 245 -1.50 -18.71 7.89
N HIS A 246 -1.44 -19.40 9.01
CA HIS A 246 -1.42 -18.80 10.35
C HIS A 246 -0.36 -17.69 10.45
N GLY A 247 -0.72 -16.56 11.06
CA GLY A 247 0.13 -15.37 11.22
C GLY A 247 0.41 -14.60 9.91
N THR A 248 -0.30 -14.90 8.82
CA THR A 248 -0.14 -14.16 7.55
C THR A 248 -1.18 -13.07 7.41
N HIS A 249 -0.72 -11.89 7.02
CA HIS A 249 -1.54 -10.69 6.85
C HIS A 249 -1.68 -10.27 5.37
N TYR A 250 -2.79 -9.61 5.07
CA TYR A 250 -3.23 -9.32 3.71
C TYR A 250 -3.83 -7.91 3.55
N GLY A 251 -3.73 -7.37 2.33
CA GLY A 251 -4.42 -6.15 1.90
C GLY A 251 -5.18 -6.34 0.58
N GLN A 252 -6.07 -5.41 0.23
CA GLN A 252 -6.74 -5.38 -1.08
C GLN A 252 -6.14 -4.31 -2.00
N GLN A 253 -6.00 -4.61 -3.30
CA GLN A 253 -5.39 -3.67 -4.24
C GLN A 253 -6.36 -2.52 -4.61
N THR A 254 -5.86 -1.28 -4.62
CA THR A 254 -6.69 -0.09 -4.91
C THR A 254 -6.70 0.32 -6.40
N TYR A 255 -5.98 -0.39 -7.27
CA TYR A 255 -5.79 0.02 -8.67
C TYR A 255 -7.08 0.07 -9.50
N GLN A 256 -8.07 -0.79 -9.19
CA GLN A 256 -9.36 -0.78 -9.87
C GLN A 256 -10.16 0.48 -9.51
N LEU A 257 -10.25 0.79 -8.22
CA LEU A 257 -10.82 2.03 -7.72
C LEU A 257 -10.15 3.26 -8.35
N ALA A 258 -8.81 3.30 -8.36
CA ALA A 258 -8.05 4.39 -8.96
C ALA A 258 -8.37 4.64 -10.45
N ARG A 259 -8.71 3.58 -11.19
CA ARG A 259 -9.12 3.64 -12.61
C ARG A 259 -10.60 4.04 -12.78
N CYS A 260 -11.47 3.65 -11.85
CA CYS A 260 -12.90 3.99 -11.87
C CYS A 260 -13.19 5.43 -11.43
N LEU A 261 -12.27 6.11 -10.73
CA LEU A 261 -12.45 7.51 -10.31
C LEU A 261 -12.52 8.47 -11.50
N GLY A 262 -13.64 9.20 -11.57
CA GLY A 262 -14.08 10.11 -12.62
C GLY A 262 -13.59 11.55 -12.48
N LYS A 263 -14.31 12.45 -13.16
CA LYS A 263 -14.30 13.90 -12.86
C LYS A 263 -14.93 14.09 -11.48
N GLY A 264 -14.54 15.14 -10.74
CA GLY A 264 -15.18 15.47 -9.46
C GLY A 264 -14.98 14.45 -8.34
N ASN A 265 -14.13 13.42 -8.55
CA ASN A 265 -13.94 12.23 -7.72
C ASN A 265 -15.10 11.23 -7.68
N ASP A 266 -15.98 11.26 -8.68
CA ASP A 266 -17.11 10.32 -8.76
C ASP A 266 -16.62 8.88 -9.05
N VAL A 267 -17.18 7.85 -8.41
CA VAL A 267 -16.86 6.44 -8.76
C VAL A 267 -17.74 5.99 -9.95
N VAL A 268 -17.15 5.93 -11.15
CA VAL A 268 -17.90 5.74 -12.40
C VAL A 268 -18.00 4.24 -12.77
N LEU A 269 -19.07 3.57 -12.34
CA LEU A 269 -19.32 2.13 -12.53
C LEU A 269 -19.76 1.73 -13.96
N ASN A 270 -19.21 2.36 -15.00
CA ASN A 270 -19.55 2.07 -16.40
C ASN A 270 -18.91 0.75 -16.91
N ARG A 271 -19.06 0.43 -18.21
CA ARG A 271 -18.51 -0.80 -18.84
C ARG A 271 -16.98 -0.95 -18.79
N THR A 272 -16.23 0.12 -18.50
CA THR A 272 -14.76 0.11 -18.37
C THR A 272 -14.27 0.01 -16.93
N CYS A 273 -15.17 0.15 -15.95
CA CYS A 273 -14.86 -0.05 -14.55
C CYS A 273 -15.06 -1.53 -14.16
N ALA A 274 -14.04 -2.11 -13.52
CA ALA A 274 -14.01 -3.50 -13.09
C ALA A 274 -14.42 -3.72 -11.62
N LEU A 275 -14.82 -2.66 -10.91
CA LEU A 275 -15.40 -2.78 -9.58
C LEU A 275 -16.78 -3.46 -9.63
N PRO A 276 -17.18 -4.17 -8.56
CA PRO A 276 -18.55 -4.62 -8.34
C PRO A 276 -19.58 -3.49 -8.49
N LYS A 277 -20.80 -3.87 -8.87
CA LYS A 277 -21.92 -2.96 -9.14
C LYS A 277 -23.15 -3.39 -8.35
N PRO A 278 -24.06 -2.46 -8.02
CA PRO A 278 -25.40 -2.79 -7.52
C PRO A 278 -26.19 -3.63 -8.53
#